data_AF-A0A1G1BIT7-F1
#
_entry.id   AF-A0A1G1BIT7-F1
#
_cell.length_a   1.000
_cell.length_b   1.000
_cell.length_c   1.000
_cell.angle_alpha   90.00
_cell.angle_beta   90.00
_cell.angle_gamma   90.00
#
_symmetry.space_group_name_H-M   'P 1'
#
loop_
_entity.id
_entity.type
_entity.pdbx_description
1 polymer ?
#
loop_
_entity_poly.entity_id
_entity_poly.type
_entity_poly.pdbx_seq_one_letter_code
_entity_poly.pdbx_strand_id
1 'polypeptide(L)'
;MTNNLEHFPRELTSQEKELLLTALPENKIGYKHYRDKIERMVVLGNGRFGGGNFILGPIDSELDLESKSTPIFAISKIVYDDHEIYVTIHHESEDQIEIDIQNFELTPKINEMKEIYRWTYSNWSPGQKAPYDNSAVREIHLILKSLVLVIASEHRKIWVYSAKDEVNYLIPVTNFYNELMLIMDERNPEVALNPNRLFIHLDEYSDEKLGQAFLLYNKYWNRIEVDYSLFDAKMVQRRKSFFDFLKK
;
A
#
# COMPACT_ATOMS: atom_id res chain seq x y z
N MET A 1 -30.71 20.25 -7.96
CA MET A 1 -29.41 20.05 -8.61
C MET A 1 -29.39 18.59 -9.02
N THR A 2 -29.43 18.30 -10.31
CA THR A 2 -29.38 16.93 -10.84
C THR A 2 -28.01 16.32 -10.55
N ASN A 3 -27.99 15.13 -9.91
CA ASN A 3 -26.76 14.42 -9.55
C ASN A 3 -26.01 14.00 -10.81
N ASN A 4 -25.00 14.77 -11.19
CA ASN A 4 -24.04 14.44 -12.26
C ASN A 4 -23.09 13.27 -11.90
N LEU A 5 -23.34 12.55 -10.79
CA LEU A 5 -22.52 11.44 -10.32
C LEU A 5 -22.72 10.14 -11.14
N GLU A 6 -23.80 10.05 -11.92
CA GLU A 6 -24.17 8.84 -12.68
C GLU A 6 -23.71 8.85 -14.15
N HIS A 7 -23.14 9.96 -14.64
CA HIS A 7 -22.68 10.07 -16.02
C HIS A 7 -21.15 10.03 -16.07
N PHE A 8 -20.62 9.11 -16.87
CA PHE A 8 -19.19 8.94 -17.12
C PHE A 8 -18.87 9.18 -18.60
N PRO A 9 -17.66 9.68 -18.94
CA PRO A 9 -16.62 10.13 -18.01
C PRO A 9 -16.99 11.44 -17.29
N ARG A 10 -16.46 11.65 -16.09
CA ARG A 10 -16.60 12.91 -15.34
C ARG A 10 -15.34 13.29 -14.59
N GLU A 11 -15.20 14.58 -14.28
CA GLU A 11 -14.18 15.03 -13.34
C GLU A 11 -14.44 14.50 -11.92
N LEU A 12 -13.37 14.37 -11.15
CA LEU A 12 -13.47 14.26 -9.70
C LEU A 12 -14.08 15.55 -9.13
N THR A 13 -15.05 15.40 -8.22
CA THR A 13 -15.56 16.52 -7.45
C THR A 13 -14.47 17.09 -6.55
N SER A 14 -14.65 18.34 -6.08
CA SER A 14 -13.68 18.96 -5.18
C SER A 14 -13.49 18.17 -3.89
N GLN A 15 -14.55 17.58 -3.35
CA GLN A 15 -14.52 16.77 -2.13
C GLN A 15 -13.84 15.41 -2.35
N GLU A 16 -14.14 14.71 -3.46
CA GLU A 16 -13.43 13.47 -3.83
C GLU A 16 -11.93 13.71 -3.96
N LYS A 17 -11.58 14.80 -4.65
CA LYS A 17 -10.20 15.20 -4.83
C LYS A 17 -9.51 15.54 -3.51
N GLU A 18 -10.16 16.31 -2.64
CA GLU A 18 -9.63 16.62 -1.30
C GLU A 18 -9.30 15.34 -0.53
N LEU A 19 -10.22 14.37 -0.52
CA LEU A 19 -10.03 13.07 0.12
C LEU A 19 -8.84 12.29 -0.47
N LEU A 20 -8.75 12.17 -1.79
CA LEU A 20 -7.64 11.47 -2.46
C LEU A 20 -6.28 12.09 -2.12
N LEU A 21 -6.22 13.41 -2.14
CA LEU A 21 -4.99 14.16 -1.91
C LEU A 21 -4.50 14.05 -0.46
N THR A 22 -5.32 13.56 0.48
CA THR A 22 -4.87 13.24 1.85
C THR A 22 -3.90 12.05 1.89
N ALA A 23 -4.01 11.11 0.96
CA ALA A 23 -3.12 9.95 0.86
C ALA A 23 -1.84 10.24 0.08
N LEU A 24 -1.75 11.40 -0.59
CA LEU A 24 -0.69 11.72 -1.55
C LEU A 24 0.01 13.03 -1.15
N PRO A 25 1.01 13.04 -0.26
CA PRO A 25 1.71 14.27 0.09
C PRO A 25 2.39 14.93 -1.12
N GLU A 26 2.32 16.26 -1.20
CA GLU A 26 2.93 17.04 -2.29
C GLU A 26 4.45 17.21 -2.16
N ASN A 27 4.99 17.04 -0.95
CA ASN A 27 6.39 17.25 -0.62
C ASN A 27 7.24 15.97 -0.75
N LYS A 28 6.69 14.90 -1.34
CA LYS A 28 7.40 13.63 -1.60
C LYS A 28 7.23 13.23 -3.05
N ILE A 29 8.35 13.02 -3.75
CA ILE A 29 8.37 12.98 -5.21
C ILE A 29 7.47 11.91 -5.84
N GLY A 30 7.45 10.68 -5.31
CA GLY A 30 6.63 9.60 -5.84
C GLY A 30 5.13 9.83 -5.65
N TYR A 31 4.74 10.39 -4.50
CA TYR A 31 3.35 10.76 -4.25
C TYR A 31 2.91 11.98 -5.06
N LYS A 32 3.77 12.99 -5.19
CA LYS A 32 3.54 14.15 -6.05
C LYS A 32 3.32 13.74 -7.50
N HIS A 33 4.10 12.81 -8.02
CA HIS A 33 3.91 12.27 -9.37
C HIS A 33 2.50 11.68 -9.57
N TYR A 34 1.99 10.95 -8.58
CA TYR A 34 0.62 10.43 -8.59
C TYR A 34 -0.43 11.55 -8.49
N ARG A 35 -0.21 12.59 -7.66
CA ARG A 35 -1.09 13.78 -7.65
C ARG A 35 -1.17 14.38 -9.04
N ASP A 36 -0.02 14.67 -9.66
CA ASP A 36 0.07 15.30 -10.98
C ASP A 36 -0.56 14.43 -12.09
N LYS A 37 -0.60 13.11 -11.93
CA LYS A 37 -1.33 12.21 -12.84
C LYS A 37 -2.84 12.31 -12.63
N ILE A 38 -3.31 12.17 -11.39
CA ILE A 38 -4.74 12.22 -11.04
C ILE A 38 -5.37 13.56 -11.46
N GLU A 39 -4.63 14.66 -11.36
CA GLU A 39 -5.04 15.99 -11.85
C GLU A 39 -5.40 16.04 -13.34
N ARG A 40 -4.91 15.09 -14.14
CA ARG A 40 -5.13 15.00 -15.59
C ARG A 40 -6.07 13.85 -15.99
N MET A 41 -6.60 13.13 -15.01
CA MET A 41 -7.46 11.97 -15.22
C MET A 41 -8.92 12.32 -14.91
N VAL A 42 -9.83 11.61 -15.58
CA VAL A 42 -11.26 11.64 -15.31
C VAL A 42 -11.70 10.31 -14.70
N VAL A 43 -12.83 10.32 -14.02
CA VAL A 43 -13.53 9.11 -13.60
C VAL A 43 -14.17 8.48 -14.84
N LEU A 44 -13.63 7.34 -15.28
CA LEU A 44 -14.12 6.56 -16.43
C LEU A 44 -15.37 5.74 -16.08
N GLY A 45 -15.50 5.36 -14.81
CA GLY A 45 -16.63 4.58 -14.33
C GLY A 45 -16.41 4.06 -12.92
N ASN A 46 -17.39 3.28 -12.45
CA ASN A 46 -17.26 2.54 -11.20
C ASN A 46 -16.32 1.35 -11.39
N GLY A 47 -15.54 1.04 -10.36
CA GLY A 47 -14.80 -0.21 -10.28
C GLY A 47 -15.68 -1.38 -9.81
N ARG A 48 -15.03 -2.42 -9.31
CA ARG A 48 -15.69 -3.70 -8.97
C ARG A 48 -16.45 -3.70 -7.63
N PHE A 49 -16.16 -2.75 -6.75
CA PHE A 49 -16.60 -2.80 -5.35
C PHE A 49 -17.78 -1.87 -5.01
N GLY A 50 -18.44 -1.28 -6.02
CA GLY A 50 -19.65 -0.47 -5.83
C GLY A 50 -19.37 0.98 -5.46
N GLY A 51 -20.29 1.62 -4.72
CA GLY A 51 -20.27 3.07 -4.48
C GLY A 51 -18.99 3.56 -3.81
N GLY A 52 -18.31 4.52 -4.45
CA GLY A 52 -17.03 5.08 -3.99
C GLY A 52 -15.79 4.44 -4.59
N ASN A 53 -15.93 3.31 -5.27
CA ASN A 53 -14.85 2.67 -6.00
C ASN A 53 -14.89 3.10 -7.46
N PHE A 54 -13.85 3.81 -7.91
CA PHE A 54 -13.79 4.43 -9.23
C PHE A 54 -12.51 4.04 -9.96
N ILE A 55 -12.60 4.00 -11.29
CA ILE A 55 -11.44 3.88 -12.16
C ILE A 55 -11.17 5.25 -12.79
N LEU A 56 -9.97 5.76 -12.54
CA LEU A 56 -9.47 7.00 -13.12
C LEU A 56 -8.62 6.69 -14.35
N GLY A 57 -8.71 7.50 -15.40
CA GLY A 57 -7.84 7.40 -16.57
C GLY A 57 -7.97 8.57 -17.53
N PRO A 58 -7.26 8.55 -18.67
CA PRO A 58 -7.40 9.56 -19.71
C PRO A 58 -8.82 9.59 -20.29
N ILE A 59 -9.34 10.77 -20.63
CA ILE A 59 -10.74 10.96 -21.05
C ILE A 59 -11.21 10.08 -22.22
N ASP A 60 -10.30 9.72 -23.12
CA ASP A 60 -10.59 8.91 -24.31
C ASP A 60 -10.35 7.40 -24.08
N SER A 61 -10.07 6.98 -22.85
CA SER A 61 -9.78 5.58 -22.52
C SER A 61 -11.05 4.79 -22.26
N GLU A 62 -11.05 3.51 -22.68
CA GLU A 62 -12.11 2.57 -22.30
C GLU A 62 -11.89 2.06 -20.88
N LEU A 63 -12.99 1.90 -20.15
CA LEU A 63 -12.99 1.34 -18.80
C LEU A 63 -12.60 -0.14 -18.86
N ASP A 64 -11.49 -0.51 -18.22
CA ASP A 64 -11.08 -1.92 -18.08
C ASP A 64 -11.52 -2.48 -16.72
N LEU A 65 -12.48 -3.42 -16.75
CA LEU A 65 -12.93 -4.18 -15.58
C LEU A 65 -12.51 -5.65 -15.63
N GLU A 66 -11.73 -6.08 -16.62
CA GLU A 66 -11.22 -7.44 -16.75
C GLU A 66 -9.90 -7.61 -15.99
N SER A 67 -9.06 -6.57 -15.93
CA SER A 67 -7.76 -6.59 -15.24
C SER A 67 -7.86 -6.60 -13.71
N LYS A 68 -7.23 -7.57 -13.04
CA LYS A 68 -7.24 -7.66 -11.56
C LYS A 68 -6.79 -6.35 -10.91
N SER A 69 -7.41 -5.98 -9.79
CA SER A 69 -7.00 -4.80 -9.02
C SER A 69 -5.51 -4.89 -8.70
N THR A 70 -4.78 -3.84 -9.03
CA THR A 70 -3.35 -3.77 -8.73
C THR A 70 -3.17 -3.68 -7.21
N PRO A 71 -2.00 -4.04 -6.65
CA PRO A 71 -1.79 -3.84 -5.23
C PRO A 71 -1.85 -2.36 -4.84
N ILE A 72 -2.18 -2.10 -3.58
CA ILE A 72 -2.34 -0.76 -3.01
C ILE A 72 -1.04 0.07 -3.13
N PHE A 73 -1.17 1.32 -3.53
CA PHE A 73 -0.10 2.32 -3.57
C PHE A 73 -0.10 3.22 -2.34
N ALA A 74 -1.26 3.79 -1.99
CA ALA A 74 -1.39 4.71 -0.86
C ALA A 74 -2.72 4.49 -0.14
N ILE A 75 -2.72 4.76 1.17
CA ILE A 75 -3.93 4.76 1.99
C ILE A 75 -3.94 5.97 2.92
N SER A 76 -5.13 6.47 3.19
CA SER A 76 -5.38 7.39 4.29
C SER A 76 -6.66 7.03 5.02
N LYS A 77 -6.73 7.49 6.26
CA LYS A 77 -7.96 7.49 7.06
C LYS A 77 -8.18 8.91 7.56
N ILE A 78 -9.40 9.39 7.40
CA ILE A 78 -9.87 10.65 7.97
C ILE A 78 -10.96 10.29 8.98
N VAL A 79 -10.80 10.78 10.21
CA VAL A 79 -11.75 10.55 11.31
C VAL A 79 -12.45 11.85 11.62
N TYR A 80 -13.77 11.80 11.49
CA TYR A 80 -14.69 12.85 11.89
C TYR A 80 -15.32 12.49 13.25
N ASP A 81 -16.14 13.38 13.78
CA ASP A 81 -16.88 13.19 15.03
C ASP A 81 -17.81 11.96 15.03
N ASP A 82 -18.54 11.74 13.94
CA ASP A 82 -19.53 10.66 13.86
C ASP A 82 -19.17 9.52 12.90
N HIS A 83 -18.15 9.71 12.06
CA HIS A 83 -17.81 8.81 10.95
C HIS A 83 -16.31 8.72 10.69
N GLU A 84 -15.90 7.68 9.98
CA GLU A 84 -14.55 7.55 9.42
C GLU A 84 -14.62 7.28 7.91
N ILE A 85 -13.68 7.86 7.17
CA ILE A 85 -13.53 7.67 5.73
C ILE A 85 -12.15 7.06 5.48
N TYR A 86 -12.12 5.95 4.76
CA TYR A 86 -10.89 5.36 4.25
C TYR A 86 -10.76 5.64 2.77
N VAL A 87 -9.57 6.05 2.38
CA VAL A 87 -9.21 6.24 0.99
C VAL A 87 -8.11 5.27 0.65
N THR A 88 -8.33 4.47 -0.39
CA THR A 88 -7.33 3.58 -0.97
C THR A 88 -7.05 4.00 -2.40
N ILE A 89 -5.77 4.11 -2.74
CA ILE A 89 -5.30 4.38 -4.09
C ILE A 89 -4.45 3.21 -4.50
N HIS A 90 -4.80 2.57 -5.60
CA HIS A 90 -4.07 1.44 -6.15
C HIS A 90 -2.92 1.90 -7.06
N HIS A 91 -1.99 0.99 -7.34
CA HIS A 91 -0.98 1.27 -8.35
C HIS A 91 -1.61 1.47 -9.73
N GLU A 92 -0.95 2.26 -10.55
CA GLU A 92 -1.38 2.44 -11.93
C GLU A 92 -1.13 1.15 -12.74
N SER A 93 -2.06 0.83 -13.63
CA SER A 93 -1.90 -0.20 -14.66
C SER A 93 -2.62 0.25 -15.91
N GLU A 94 -1.96 0.11 -17.07
CA GLU A 94 -2.51 0.51 -18.37
C GLU A 94 -3.05 1.96 -18.37
N ASP A 95 -2.29 2.87 -17.75
CA ASP A 95 -2.63 4.28 -17.58
C ASP A 95 -3.93 4.56 -16.79
N GLN A 96 -4.45 3.55 -16.07
CA GLN A 96 -5.62 3.65 -15.20
C GLN A 96 -5.24 3.47 -13.73
N ILE A 97 -5.96 4.16 -12.83
CA ILE A 97 -5.77 4.09 -11.38
C ILE A 97 -7.13 3.77 -10.75
N GLU A 98 -7.19 2.63 -10.06
CA GLU A 98 -8.33 2.31 -9.20
C GLU A 98 -8.22 3.05 -7.86
N ILE A 99 -9.32 3.69 -7.45
CA ILE A 99 -9.46 4.33 -6.15
C ILE A 99 -10.68 3.75 -5.43
N ASP A 100 -10.64 3.78 -4.10
CA ASP A 100 -11.77 3.41 -3.24
C ASP A 100 -11.92 4.44 -2.13
N ILE A 101 -13.08 5.08 -2.07
CA ILE A 101 -13.49 6.01 -1.01
C ILE A 101 -14.61 5.34 -0.25
N GLN A 102 -14.31 4.80 0.93
CA GLN A 102 -15.31 4.15 1.78
C GLN A 102 -16.27 5.17 2.39
N ASN A 103 -17.53 4.77 2.58
CA ASN A 103 -18.62 5.64 3.03
C ASN A 103 -18.80 6.86 2.09
N PHE A 104 -18.70 6.63 0.79
CA PHE A 104 -18.76 7.65 -0.26
C PHE A 104 -20.03 8.53 -0.20
N GLU A 105 -21.14 7.99 0.28
CA GLU A 105 -22.39 8.73 0.49
C GLU A 105 -22.23 9.91 1.46
N LEU A 106 -21.18 9.91 2.30
CA LEU A 106 -20.84 10.99 3.20
C LEU A 106 -20.02 12.09 2.52
N THR A 107 -19.40 11.82 1.36
CA THR A 107 -18.51 12.76 0.65
C THR A 107 -19.15 14.14 0.41
N PRO A 108 -20.43 14.26 -0.01
CA PRO A 108 -21.07 15.57 -0.18
C PRO A 108 -21.20 16.40 1.10
N LYS A 109 -21.14 15.77 2.28
CA LYS A 109 -21.36 16.41 3.58
C LYS A 109 -20.08 16.67 4.36
N ILE A 110 -18.91 16.32 3.83
CA ILE A 110 -17.63 16.42 4.54
C ILE A 110 -17.37 17.83 5.10
N ASN A 111 -17.74 18.88 4.37
CA ASN A 111 -17.54 20.27 4.80
C ASN A 111 -18.42 20.67 6.00
N GLU A 112 -19.42 19.87 6.32
CA GLU A 112 -20.30 20.04 7.49
C GLU A 112 -19.81 19.24 8.69
N MET A 113 -18.86 18.31 8.49
CA MET A 113 -18.34 17.42 9.52
C MET A 113 -17.10 18.02 10.19
N LYS A 114 -16.94 17.74 11.48
CA LYS A 114 -15.75 18.15 12.21
C LYS A 114 -14.69 17.06 12.16
N GLU A 115 -13.60 17.31 11.45
CA GLU A 115 -12.45 16.40 11.49
C GLU A 115 -11.78 16.40 12.87
N ILE A 116 -11.55 15.21 13.42
CA ILE A 116 -10.78 15.00 14.65
C ILE A 116 -9.30 14.82 14.29
N TYR A 117 -8.99 13.91 13.37
CA TYR A 117 -7.63 13.67 12.90
C TYR A 117 -7.63 12.91 11.57
N ARG A 118 -6.48 12.96 10.88
CA ARG A 118 -6.20 12.14 9.69
C ARG A 118 -4.80 11.54 9.77
N TRP A 119 -4.61 10.40 9.12
CA TRP A 119 -3.28 9.79 8.99
C TRP A 119 -3.11 9.06 7.66
N THR A 120 -1.86 8.89 7.26
CA THR A 120 -1.46 8.14 6.07
C THR A 120 -0.05 7.58 6.27
N TYR A 121 0.23 6.41 5.70
CA TYR A 121 1.61 5.89 5.61
C TYR A 121 2.49 6.75 4.71
N SER A 122 1.91 7.51 3.78
CA SER A 122 2.67 8.31 2.82
C SER A 122 3.55 9.37 3.48
N ASN A 123 3.14 9.87 4.64
CA ASN A 123 3.93 10.86 5.40
C ASN A 123 5.06 10.26 6.24
N TRP A 124 5.06 8.95 6.46
CA TRP A 124 6.06 8.30 7.32
C TRP A 124 7.48 8.41 6.74
N SER A 125 8.47 8.60 7.60
CA SER A 125 9.90 8.59 7.27
C SER A 125 10.69 7.83 8.34
N PRO A 126 11.87 7.25 8.00
CA PRO A 126 12.70 6.53 8.97
C PRO A 126 13.00 7.33 10.25
N GLY A 127 12.92 6.65 11.38
CA GLY A 127 13.00 7.20 12.74
C GLY A 127 11.66 7.63 13.34
N GLN A 128 10.57 7.60 12.58
CA GLN A 128 9.24 7.96 13.08
C GLN A 128 8.48 6.75 13.63
N LYS A 129 7.60 7.02 14.59
CA LYS A 129 6.61 6.06 15.07
C LYS A 129 5.53 5.78 14.02
N ALA A 130 4.71 4.76 14.27
CA ALA A 130 3.67 4.38 13.34
C ALA A 130 2.63 5.52 13.15
N PRO A 131 2.21 5.85 11.92
CA PRO A 131 1.41 7.07 11.68
C PRO A 131 0.00 7.09 12.30
N TYR A 132 -0.59 5.92 12.55
CA TYR A 132 -1.96 5.82 13.05
C TYR A 132 -2.06 5.96 14.58
N ASP A 133 -1.37 5.13 15.35
CA ASP A 133 -1.47 5.08 16.82
C ASP A 133 -0.22 5.61 17.55
N ASN A 134 0.80 6.06 16.81
CA ASN A 134 2.08 6.50 17.37
C ASN A 134 2.80 5.39 18.18
N SER A 135 2.59 4.12 17.84
CA SER A 135 3.32 2.97 18.40
C SER A 135 4.77 2.96 17.93
N ALA A 136 5.62 2.26 18.67
CA ALA A 136 6.94 1.92 18.17
C ALA A 136 6.83 1.03 16.92
N VAL A 137 7.82 1.15 16.04
CA VAL A 137 8.00 0.30 14.87
C VAL A 137 9.40 -0.30 14.92
N ARG A 138 9.57 -1.48 14.33
CA ARG A 138 10.89 -2.06 14.09
C ARG A 138 11.35 -1.65 12.71
N GLU A 139 12.50 -1.00 12.63
CA GLU A 139 13.15 -0.61 11.37
C GLU A 139 14.30 -1.55 11.06
N ILE A 140 14.30 -2.11 9.85
CA ILE A 140 15.35 -2.95 9.31
C ILE A 140 15.95 -2.21 8.12
N HIS A 141 17.15 -1.66 8.30
CA HIS A 141 17.83 -0.89 7.27
C HIS A 141 18.62 -1.83 6.34
N LEU A 142 18.06 -2.11 5.17
CA LEU A 142 18.73 -2.85 4.10
C LEU A 142 19.84 -2.01 3.46
N ILE A 143 19.53 -0.73 3.26
CA ILE A 143 20.52 0.33 2.96
C ILE A 143 20.20 1.46 3.93
N LEU A 144 21.20 1.91 4.69
CA LEU A 144 21.02 2.86 5.79
C LEU A 144 20.18 4.07 5.36
N LYS A 145 19.02 4.22 6.00
CA LYS A 145 18.00 5.27 5.73
C LYS A 145 17.46 5.38 4.30
N SER A 146 18.01 4.65 3.34
CA SER A 146 17.62 4.72 1.93
C SER A 146 16.63 3.64 1.54
N LEU A 147 16.74 2.45 2.14
CA LEU A 147 15.84 1.33 1.91
C LEU A 147 15.58 0.67 3.26
N VAL A 148 14.39 0.90 3.80
CA VAL A 148 14.06 0.54 5.19
C VAL A 148 12.78 -0.27 5.22
N LEU A 149 12.90 -1.54 5.59
CA LEU A 149 11.74 -2.38 5.91
C LEU A 149 11.24 -2.00 7.30
N VAL A 150 9.93 -1.85 7.43
CA VAL A 150 9.29 -1.41 8.66
C VAL A 150 8.20 -2.39 9.04
N ILE A 151 8.19 -2.79 10.31
CA ILE A 151 7.17 -3.68 10.88
C ILE A 151 6.55 -2.97 12.09
N ALA A 152 5.25 -2.68 11.98
CA ALA A 152 4.46 -2.13 13.07
C ALA A 152 3.58 -3.25 13.68
N SER A 153 4.00 -3.79 14.82
CA SER A 153 3.32 -4.93 15.46
C SER A 153 1.90 -4.63 15.91
N GLU A 154 1.68 -3.48 16.55
CA GLU A 154 0.36 -3.08 17.05
C GLU A 154 -0.65 -2.90 15.91
N HIS A 155 -0.21 -2.29 14.80
CA HIS A 155 -1.02 -2.11 13.59
C HIS A 155 -1.13 -3.36 12.72
N ARG A 156 -0.28 -4.36 12.94
CA ARG A 156 -0.11 -5.53 12.07
C ARG A 156 0.13 -5.14 10.61
N LYS A 157 1.01 -4.16 10.39
CA LYS A 157 1.37 -3.66 9.05
C LYS A 157 2.87 -3.76 8.80
N ILE A 158 3.18 -3.93 7.53
CA ILE A 158 4.54 -4.01 6.99
C ILE A 158 4.61 -3.09 5.79
N TRP A 159 5.67 -2.30 5.70
CA TRP A 159 5.95 -1.49 4.52
C TRP A 159 7.45 -1.32 4.32
N VAL A 160 7.85 -0.88 3.13
CA VAL A 160 9.23 -0.46 2.86
C VAL A 160 9.26 0.99 2.46
N TYR A 161 10.11 1.76 3.12
CA TYR A 161 10.44 3.10 2.68
C TYR A 161 11.59 3.03 1.65
N SER A 162 11.40 3.72 0.53
CA SER A 162 12.42 3.94 -0.50
C SER A 162 12.73 5.43 -0.59
N ALA A 163 13.98 5.81 -0.36
CA ALA A 163 14.43 7.20 -0.50
C ALA A 163 14.57 7.64 -1.97
N LYS A 164 14.63 6.69 -2.91
CA LYS A 164 14.79 6.98 -4.36
C LYS A 164 13.57 7.75 -4.90
N ASP A 165 12.39 7.40 -4.43
CA ASP A 165 11.09 7.96 -4.83
C ASP A 165 10.28 8.50 -3.63
N GLU A 166 10.82 8.38 -2.41
CA GLU A 166 10.21 8.81 -1.16
C GLU A 166 8.87 8.12 -0.84
N VAL A 167 8.66 6.91 -1.37
CA VAL A 167 7.41 6.15 -1.20
C VAL A 167 7.51 5.13 -0.07
N ASN A 168 6.41 5.00 0.68
CA ASN A 168 6.14 3.90 1.60
C ASN A 168 5.29 2.82 0.91
N TYR A 169 5.98 1.76 0.53
CA TYR A 169 5.49 0.62 -0.20
C TYR A 169 4.84 -0.40 0.75
N LEU A 170 3.51 -0.46 0.79
CA LEU A 170 2.79 -1.42 1.64
C LEU A 170 3.05 -2.86 1.17
N ILE A 171 3.38 -3.75 2.11
CA ILE A 171 3.60 -5.16 1.84
C ILE A 171 2.44 -5.98 2.41
N PRO A 172 1.81 -6.86 1.61
CA PRO A 172 0.87 -7.85 2.11
C PRO A 172 1.53 -8.77 3.14
N VAL A 173 1.00 -8.76 4.36
CA VAL A 173 1.56 -9.51 5.50
C VAL A 173 1.71 -10.99 5.18
N THR A 174 0.68 -11.62 4.59
CA THR A 174 0.70 -13.04 4.25
C THR A 174 1.84 -13.38 3.29
N ASN A 175 2.05 -12.56 2.25
CA ASN A 175 3.10 -12.81 1.27
C ASN A 175 4.49 -12.67 1.90
N PHE A 176 4.73 -11.62 2.69
CA PHE A 176 5.98 -11.46 3.41
C PHE A 176 6.23 -12.61 4.40
N TYR A 177 5.21 -12.99 5.15
CA TYR A 177 5.31 -14.05 6.14
C TYR A 177 5.64 -15.40 5.51
N ASN A 178 5.04 -15.72 4.35
CA ASN A 178 5.36 -16.94 3.62
C ASN A 178 6.85 -17.01 3.26
N GLU A 179 7.44 -15.92 2.76
CA GLU A 179 8.88 -15.87 2.46
C GLU A 179 9.75 -15.98 3.72
N LEU A 180 9.33 -15.38 4.83
CA LEU A 180 9.99 -15.52 6.12
C LEU A 180 9.99 -16.99 6.61
N MET A 181 8.85 -17.67 6.50
CA MET A 181 8.75 -19.09 6.90
C MET A 181 9.63 -20.00 6.05
N LEU A 182 9.79 -19.70 4.75
CA LEU A 182 10.72 -20.40 3.87
C LEU A 182 12.17 -20.22 4.32
N ILE A 183 12.58 -19.00 4.68
CA ILE A 183 13.93 -18.73 5.22
C ILE A 183 14.18 -19.45 6.53
N MET A 184 13.14 -19.57 7.36
CA MET A 184 13.21 -20.25 8.66
C MET A 184 13.24 -21.79 8.53
N ASP A 185 12.97 -22.38 7.36
CA ASP A 185 12.68 -23.81 7.16
C ASP A 185 11.61 -24.31 8.16
N GLU A 186 10.60 -23.47 8.44
CA GLU A 186 9.50 -23.83 9.32
C GLU A 186 8.54 -24.77 8.61
N ARG A 187 8.23 -25.91 9.23
CA ARG A 187 7.41 -26.98 8.64
C ARG A 187 6.14 -27.26 9.43
N ASN A 188 6.02 -26.70 10.63
CA ASN A 188 4.81 -26.80 11.41
C ASN A 188 3.72 -25.92 10.79
N PRO A 189 2.61 -26.49 10.27
CA PRO A 189 1.55 -25.72 9.63
C PRO A 189 0.92 -24.68 10.54
N GLU A 190 0.80 -24.97 11.84
CA GLU A 190 0.23 -24.06 12.85
C GLU A 190 1.06 -22.78 13.03
N VAL A 191 2.36 -22.87 12.72
CA VAL A 191 3.27 -21.73 12.69
C VAL A 191 3.24 -21.11 11.29
N ALA A 192 3.54 -21.89 10.26
CA ALA A 192 3.77 -21.42 8.90
C ALA A 192 2.56 -20.74 8.25
N LEU A 193 1.32 -21.14 8.61
CA LEU A 193 0.08 -20.59 8.03
C LEU A 193 -0.53 -19.46 8.87
N ASN A 194 0.13 -19.02 9.94
CA ASN A 194 -0.41 -18.03 10.86
C ASN A 194 0.41 -16.71 10.84
N PRO A 195 0.16 -15.82 9.87
CA PRO A 195 0.91 -14.58 9.72
C PRO A 195 0.80 -13.63 10.92
N ASN A 196 -0.23 -13.77 11.76
CA ASN A 196 -0.34 -12.97 12.99
C ASN A 196 0.80 -13.25 13.97
N ARG A 197 1.42 -14.43 13.90
CA ARG A 197 2.57 -14.78 14.75
C ARG A 197 3.76 -13.85 14.55
N LEU A 198 3.94 -13.31 13.35
CA LEU A 198 5.01 -12.33 13.07
C LEU A 198 4.98 -11.17 14.07
N PHE A 199 3.80 -10.65 14.37
CA PHE A 199 3.66 -9.46 15.20
C PHE A 199 3.72 -9.78 16.70
N ILE A 200 3.27 -10.96 17.10
CA ILE A 200 3.31 -11.44 18.49
C ILE A 200 4.74 -11.80 18.90
N HIS A 201 5.48 -12.42 17.99
CA HIS A 201 6.80 -12.98 18.22
C HIS A 201 7.90 -12.24 17.42
N LEU A 202 7.71 -10.93 17.18
CA LEU A 202 8.59 -10.17 16.30
C LEU A 202 10.07 -10.25 16.74
N ASP A 203 10.31 -10.22 18.05
CA ASP A 203 11.64 -10.24 18.66
C ASP A 203 12.40 -11.57 18.44
N GLU A 204 11.71 -12.65 18.05
CA GLU A 204 12.33 -13.94 17.74
C GLU A 204 13.04 -13.96 16.38
N TYR A 205 12.71 -13.01 15.50
CA TYR A 205 13.30 -12.90 14.17
C TYR A 205 14.44 -11.89 14.17
N SER A 206 15.59 -12.25 13.59
CA SER A 206 16.70 -11.30 13.38
C SER A 206 16.41 -10.35 12.22
N ASP A 207 16.99 -9.15 12.27
CA ASP A 207 16.90 -8.16 11.18
C ASP A 207 17.38 -8.74 9.85
N GLU A 208 18.43 -9.56 9.89
CA GLU A 208 18.96 -10.27 8.72
C GLU A 208 17.89 -11.15 8.07
N LYS A 209 17.17 -11.97 8.84
CA LYS A 209 16.12 -12.86 8.31
C LYS A 209 14.93 -12.08 7.76
N LEU A 210 14.51 -11.03 8.46
CA LEU A 210 13.43 -10.14 8.02
C LEU A 210 13.82 -9.42 6.72
N GLY A 211 15.06 -8.96 6.62
CA GLY A 211 15.60 -8.35 5.42
C GLY A 211 15.63 -9.33 4.24
N GLN A 212 16.16 -10.55 4.43
CA GLN A 212 16.17 -11.57 3.37
C GLN A 212 14.75 -11.96 2.92
N ALA A 213 13.78 -12.02 3.83
CA ALA A 213 12.37 -12.29 3.50
C ALA A 213 11.79 -11.23 2.58
N PHE A 214 12.07 -9.96 2.88
CA PHE A 214 11.70 -8.87 1.98
C PHE A 214 12.38 -8.98 0.63
N LEU A 215 13.69 -9.26 0.58
CA LEU A 215 14.42 -9.37 -0.69
C LEU A 215 13.83 -10.49 -1.58
N LEU A 216 13.42 -11.62 -0.98
CA LEU A 216 12.75 -12.72 -1.70
C LEU A 216 11.40 -12.28 -2.24
N TYR A 217 10.58 -11.65 -1.39
CA TYR A 217 9.29 -11.11 -1.80
C TYR A 217 9.43 -10.09 -2.95
N ASN A 218 10.38 -9.15 -2.81
CA ASN A 218 10.61 -8.10 -3.80
C ASN A 218 11.08 -8.65 -5.15
N LYS A 219 11.73 -9.82 -5.20
CA LYS A 219 12.13 -10.47 -6.46
C LYS A 219 10.94 -10.83 -7.35
N TYR A 220 9.81 -11.16 -6.74
CA TYR A 220 8.57 -11.44 -7.48
C TYR A 220 7.73 -10.18 -7.66
N TRP A 221 7.72 -9.31 -6.65
CA TRP A 221 6.94 -8.08 -6.67
C TRP A 221 7.50 -7.02 -7.63
N ASN A 222 8.83 -6.96 -7.75
CA ASN A 222 9.64 -6.14 -8.66
C ASN A 222 9.25 -4.66 -8.72
N ARG A 223 8.84 -4.09 -7.57
CA ARG A 223 8.45 -2.67 -7.49
C ARG A 223 9.56 -1.76 -7.01
N ILE A 224 10.43 -2.29 -6.18
CA ILE A 224 11.58 -1.55 -5.68
C ILE A 224 12.81 -2.11 -6.39
N GLU A 225 13.56 -1.24 -7.05
CA GLU A 225 14.87 -1.61 -7.59
C GLU A 225 15.84 -1.80 -6.42
N VAL A 226 16.32 -3.03 -6.25
CA VAL A 226 17.21 -3.39 -5.15
C VAL A 226 18.46 -4.04 -5.71
N ASP A 227 19.62 -3.66 -5.16
CA ASP A 227 20.86 -4.40 -5.39
C ASP A 227 20.78 -5.76 -4.69
N TYR A 228 20.55 -6.80 -5.48
CA TYR A 228 20.46 -8.17 -4.96
C TYR A 228 21.83 -8.76 -4.59
N SER A 229 22.95 -8.03 -4.72
CA SER A 229 24.18 -8.43 -4.03
C SER A 229 24.03 -8.46 -2.51
N LEU A 230 22.98 -7.81 -1.97
CA LEU A 230 22.58 -7.87 -0.56
C LEU A 230 22.01 -9.24 -0.15
N PHE A 231 21.73 -10.14 -1.10
CA PHE A 231 21.30 -11.50 -0.78
C PHE A 231 22.45 -12.33 -0.23
N ASP A 232 22.20 -13.02 0.89
CA ASP A 232 23.02 -14.19 1.21
C ASP A 232 22.49 -15.41 0.45
N ALA A 233 23.18 -15.76 -0.65
CA ALA A 233 22.87 -16.91 -1.47
C ALA A 233 22.84 -18.24 -0.67
N LYS A 234 23.56 -18.34 0.45
CA LYS A 234 23.56 -19.54 1.31
C LYS A 234 22.24 -19.73 2.04
N MET A 235 21.52 -18.65 2.35
CA MET A 235 20.18 -18.73 2.94
C MET A 235 19.13 -19.17 1.91
N VAL A 236 19.30 -18.78 0.64
CA VAL A 236 18.37 -19.11 -0.46
C VAL A 236 18.57 -20.51 -1.04
N GLN A 237 19.79 -21.06 -0.99
CA GLN A 237 20.09 -22.42 -1.47
C GLN A 237 19.28 -23.52 -0.77
N ARG A 238 18.55 -23.21 0.31
CA ARG A 238 17.83 -24.18 1.12
C ARG A 238 16.43 -24.59 0.66
N ARG A 239 15.84 -24.05 -0.41
CA ARG A 239 14.90 -24.74 -1.35
C ARG A 239 14.12 -23.78 -2.23
N LYS A 240 13.80 -24.26 -3.43
CA LYS A 240 12.91 -23.65 -4.42
C LYS A 240 11.56 -23.29 -3.79
N SER A 241 11.09 -22.09 -4.09
CA SER A 241 9.81 -21.57 -3.62
C SER A 241 8.64 -22.35 -4.24
N PHE A 242 7.48 -22.38 -3.58
CA PHE A 242 6.22 -22.87 -4.17
C PHE A 242 5.88 -22.12 -5.47
N PHE A 243 6.38 -20.88 -5.62
CA PHE A 243 6.23 -20.05 -6.81
C PHE A 243 7.17 -20.41 -7.97
N ASP A 244 8.23 -21.19 -7.75
CA ASP A 244 9.03 -21.76 -8.85
C ASP A 244 8.21 -22.76 -9.68
N PHE A 245 7.11 -23.28 -9.14
CA PHE A 245 6.17 -24.16 -9.84
C PHE A 245 5.16 -23.42 -10.73
N LEU A 246 4.93 -22.13 -10.48
CA LEU A 246 4.01 -21.28 -11.27
C LEU A 246 4.69 -20.61 -12.47
N LYS A 247 6.01 -20.83 -12.65
CA LYS A 247 6.72 -20.57 -13.91
C LYS A 247 6.71 -21.82 -14.79
N LYS A 248 5.54 -22.19 -15.30
CA LYS A 248 5.40 -23.01 -16.51
C LYS A 248 4.17 -22.59 -17.28
#